data_AF-A0A819QF46-F1
#
_entry.id   AF-A0A819QF46-F1
#
_cell.length_a   1.000
_cell.length_b   1.000
_cell.length_c   1.000
_cell.angle_alpha   90.00
_cell.angle_beta   90.00
_cell.angle_gamma   90.00
#
_symmetry.space_group_name_H-M   'P 1'
#
loop_
_entity.id
_entity.type
_entity.pdbx_description
1 polymer ?
#
loop_
_entity_poly.entity_id
_entity_poly.type
_entity_poly.pdbx_seq_one_letter_code
_entity_poly.pdbx_strand_id
1 'polypeptide(L)'
;MTWIDINGFHDTEIINCLGEHFDIDSLVQTDMKTNEQCTKLDVLEADGKGALFLVCQLFHYDPISEKLCIEQIRFYLKENLLITFQETETTLFDKIKYRIYSTIEGDTIRKSKIDYLFYSLLDVIVSHHKTVLNMLTELGPYHKQSYLFTRYYFATRSNYYDIAEGEKYSDNNTTVNKYLFQTPVESRGTT
;
A
#
# COMPACT_ATOMS: atom_id res chain seq x y z
N MET A 1 -13.35 19.58 -8.81
CA MET A 1 -12.59 18.54 -8.11
C MET A 1 -13.29 17.22 -8.34
N THR A 2 -12.60 16.24 -8.90
CA THR A 2 -13.12 14.89 -9.14
C THR A 2 -12.22 13.90 -8.43
N TRP A 3 -12.81 13.06 -7.58
CA TRP A 3 -12.12 11.94 -6.96
C TRP A 3 -12.78 10.63 -7.41
N ILE A 4 -11.99 9.76 -8.03
CA ILE A 4 -12.40 8.42 -8.46
C ILE A 4 -11.69 7.44 -7.53
N ASP A 5 -12.47 6.65 -6.78
CA ASP A 5 -11.95 5.64 -5.85
C ASP A 5 -12.28 4.24 -6.37
N ILE A 6 -11.24 3.46 -6.67
CA ILE A 6 -11.33 2.14 -7.32
C ILE A 6 -10.78 1.10 -6.36
N ASN A 7 -11.61 0.08 -6.09
CA ASN A 7 -11.23 -1.08 -5.30
C ASN A 7 -10.89 -2.24 -6.23
N GLY A 8 -9.72 -2.83 -6.04
CA GLY A 8 -9.17 -3.89 -6.89
C GLY A 8 -8.47 -3.34 -8.12
N PHE A 9 -7.22 -3.80 -8.35
CA PHE A 9 -6.45 -3.48 -9.55
C PHE A 9 -6.50 -4.57 -10.62
N HIS A 10 -7.18 -5.69 -10.35
CA HIS A 10 -7.23 -6.84 -11.27
C HIS A 10 -8.00 -6.56 -12.56
N ASP A 11 -8.87 -5.54 -12.56
CA ASP A 11 -9.63 -5.16 -13.73
C ASP A 11 -8.81 -4.25 -14.65
N THR A 12 -8.06 -4.90 -15.54
CA THR A 12 -7.25 -4.21 -16.54
C THR A 12 -8.08 -3.40 -17.54
N GLU A 13 -9.37 -3.72 -17.72
CA GLU A 13 -10.25 -2.98 -18.64
C GLU A 13 -10.57 -1.60 -18.07
N ILE A 14 -10.82 -1.50 -16.76
CA ILE A 14 -11.02 -0.22 -16.07
C ILE A 14 -9.78 0.67 -16.24
N ILE A 15 -8.58 0.12 -16.03
CA ILE A 15 -7.33 0.90 -16.16
C ILE A 15 -7.14 1.40 -17.60
N ASN A 16 -7.41 0.57 -18.61
CA ASN A 16 -7.32 0.98 -20.01
C ASN A 16 -8.33 2.08 -20.34
N CYS A 17 -9.59 1.93 -19.91
CA CYS A 17 -10.64 2.92 -20.13
C CYS A 17 -10.30 4.27 -19.49
N LEU A 18 -9.77 4.27 -18.26
CA LEU A 18 -9.28 5.47 -17.60
C LEU A 18 -8.09 6.07 -18.33
N GLY A 19 -7.19 5.23 -18.83
CA GLY A 19 -6.03 5.64 -19.59
C GLY A 19 -6.38 6.39 -20.86
N GLU A 20 -7.34 5.87 -21.63
CA GLU A 20 -7.85 6.51 -22.84
C GLU A 20 -8.64 7.78 -22.51
N HIS A 21 -9.49 7.75 -21.47
CA HIS A 21 -10.38 8.87 -21.15
C HIS A 21 -9.66 10.07 -20.52
N PHE A 22 -8.63 9.81 -19.70
CA PHE A 22 -7.91 10.85 -18.95
C PHE A 22 -6.50 11.12 -19.49
N ASP A 23 -6.12 10.48 -20.61
CA ASP A 23 -4.83 10.63 -21.26
C ASP A 23 -3.69 10.34 -20.26
N ILE A 24 -3.73 9.13 -19.68
CA ILE A 24 -2.74 8.64 -18.73
C ILE A 24 -1.64 7.92 -19.52
N ASP A 25 -0.38 8.27 -19.29
CA ASP A 25 0.76 7.65 -19.97
C ASP A 25 0.74 6.12 -19.86
N SER A 26 1.08 5.45 -20.96
CA SER A 26 1.12 3.98 -21.03
C SER A 26 2.06 3.35 -19.99
N LEU A 27 3.15 4.04 -19.64
CA LEU A 27 4.06 3.63 -18.57
C LEU A 27 3.36 3.62 -17.20
N VAL A 28 2.58 4.66 -16.91
CA VAL A 28 1.80 4.76 -15.67
C VAL A 28 0.69 3.71 -15.63
N GLN A 29 -0.01 3.49 -16.75
CA GLN A 29 -0.99 2.42 -16.84
C GLN A 29 -0.37 1.04 -16.60
N THR A 30 0.86 0.82 -17.08
CA THR A 30 1.60 -0.42 -16.85
C THR A 30 1.97 -0.56 -15.38
N ASP A 31 2.42 0.52 -14.74
CA ASP A 31 2.72 0.54 -13.31
C ASP A 31 1.47 0.33 -12.44
N MET A 32 0.32 0.89 -12.82
CA MET A 32 -0.96 0.67 -12.14
C MET A 32 -1.36 -0.81 -12.10
N LYS A 33 -1.02 -1.57 -13.15
CA LYS A 33 -1.30 -3.02 -13.28
C LYS A 33 -0.25 -3.90 -12.58
N THR A 34 0.88 -3.33 -12.20
CA THR A 34 2.01 -4.10 -11.68
C THR A 34 1.87 -4.31 -10.17
N ASN A 35 1.89 -5.58 -9.75
CA ASN A 35 1.84 -5.94 -8.34
C ASN A 35 3.18 -5.73 -7.65
N GLU A 36 3.14 -5.59 -6.32
CA GLU A 36 4.32 -5.62 -5.45
C GLU A 36 5.40 -4.57 -5.78
N GLN A 37 4.99 -3.37 -6.21
CA GLN A 37 5.93 -2.27 -6.43
C GLN A 37 6.44 -1.68 -5.11
N CYS A 38 7.66 -1.14 -5.10
CA CYS A 38 8.13 -0.32 -3.99
C CYS A 38 7.33 0.98 -3.90
N THR A 39 7.22 1.54 -2.69
CA THR A 39 6.71 2.92 -2.52
C THR A 39 7.56 3.87 -3.35
N LYS A 40 6.92 4.62 -4.26
CA LYS A 40 7.59 5.55 -5.18
C LYS A 40 6.68 6.72 -5.52
N LEU A 41 7.30 7.85 -5.86
CA LEU A 41 6.62 9.03 -6.41
C LEU A 41 7.26 9.36 -7.75
N ASP A 42 6.48 9.27 -8.81
CA ASP A 42 6.86 9.68 -10.14
C ASP A 42 6.22 11.04 -10.45
N VAL A 43 7.06 12.02 -10.78
CA VAL A 43 6.64 13.34 -11.27
C VAL A 43 6.68 13.27 -12.80
N LEU A 44 5.52 13.41 -13.42
CA LEU A 44 5.30 13.23 -14.84
C LEU A 44 5.07 14.61 -15.45
N GLU A 45 5.83 14.95 -16.47
CA GLU A 45 5.71 16.22 -17.18
C GLU A 45 5.63 15.93 -18.67
N ALA A 46 4.50 16.27 -19.30
CA ALA A 46 4.30 16.16 -20.74
C ALA A 46 3.49 17.36 -21.24
N ASP A 47 3.92 17.95 -22.35
CA ASP A 47 3.21 19.04 -23.03
C ASP A 47 2.78 20.23 -22.13
N GLY A 48 3.59 20.55 -21.12
CA GLY A 48 3.33 21.64 -20.18
C GLY A 48 2.26 21.33 -19.12
N LYS A 49 1.88 20.05 -18.98
CA LYS A 49 0.97 19.54 -17.96
C LYS A 49 1.70 18.56 -17.04
N GLY A 50 1.61 18.81 -15.75
CA GLY A 50 2.17 17.94 -14.71
C GLY A 50 1.14 16.94 -14.18
N ALA A 51 1.60 15.73 -13.89
CA ALA A 51 0.87 14.72 -13.14
C ALA A 51 1.78 14.07 -12.09
N LEU A 52 1.17 13.56 -11.02
CA LEU A 52 1.87 12.76 -10.00
C LEU A 52 1.31 11.35 -10.00
N PHE A 53 2.21 10.37 -9.98
CA PHE A 53 1.86 8.99 -9.71
C PHE A 53 2.58 8.53 -8.45
N LEU A 54 1.82 8.12 -7.44
CA LEU A 54 2.35 7.69 -6.15
C LEU A 54 1.89 6.27 -5.86
N VAL A 55 2.83 5.39 -5.54
CA VAL A 55 2.55 4.07 -4.98
C VAL A 55 2.88 4.12 -3.49
N CYS A 56 1.94 3.73 -2.64
CA CYS A 56 2.10 3.65 -1.19
C CYS A 56 1.78 2.25 -0.69
N GLN A 57 2.55 1.80 0.29
CA GLN A 57 2.22 0.62 1.08
C GLN A 57 1.34 1.03 2.26
N LEU A 58 0.33 0.21 2.55
CA LEU A 58 -0.53 0.31 3.71
C LEU A 58 -0.33 -0.93 4.59
N PHE A 59 0.10 -0.71 5.83
CA PHE A 59 0.33 -1.79 6.79
C PHE A 59 -0.92 -2.07 7.61
N HIS A 60 -1.27 -3.34 7.79
CA HIS A 60 -2.32 -3.79 8.69
C HIS A 60 -1.75 -4.78 9.68
N TYR A 61 -1.94 -4.54 10.97
CA TYR A 61 -1.56 -5.49 12.00
C TYR A 61 -2.81 -6.05 12.68
N ASP A 62 -2.95 -7.37 12.65
CA ASP A 62 -3.98 -8.08 13.40
C ASP A 62 -3.39 -8.60 14.73
N PRO A 63 -3.82 -8.06 15.88
CA PRO A 63 -3.30 -8.49 17.18
C PRO A 63 -3.74 -9.89 17.58
N ILE A 64 -4.80 -10.45 16.99
CA ILE A 64 -5.30 -11.79 17.30
C ILE A 64 -4.44 -12.85 16.60
N SER A 65 -4.18 -12.66 15.31
CA SER A 65 -3.34 -13.58 14.54
C SER A 65 -1.84 -13.25 14.58
N GLU A 66 -1.47 -12.11 15.17
CA GLU A 66 -0.12 -11.55 15.20
C GLU A 66 0.50 -11.36 13.79
N LYS A 67 -0.36 -11.11 12.78
CA LYS A 67 0.06 -10.97 11.39
C LYS A 67 0.13 -9.51 10.96
N LEU A 68 1.22 -9.19 10.29
CA LEU A 68 1.38 -7.96 9.53
C LEU A 68 1.06 -8.24 8.05
N CYS A 69 -0.02 -7.64 7.56
CA CYS A 69 -0.38 -7.63 6.15
C CYS A 69 0.08 -6.30 5.52
N ILE A 70 0.43 -6.36 4.26
CA ILE A 70 0.85 -5.20 3.47
C ILE A 70 -0.05 -5.15 2.25
N GLU A 71 -0.70 -4.02 2.05
CA GLU A 71 -1.53 -3.73 0.88
C GLU A 71 -0.95 -2.54 0.14
N GLN A 72 -1.35 -2.34 -1.12
CA GLN A 72 -0.95 -1.18 -1.90
C GLN A 72 -2.13 -0.24 -2.18
N ILE A 73 -1.83 1.06 -2.07
CA ILE A 73 -2.69 2.13 -2.57
C ILE A 73 -1.89 2.95 -3.57
N ARG A 74 -2.42 3.09 -4.78
CA ARG A 74 -1.84 3.92 -5.83
C ARG A 74 -2.68 5.17 -6.03
N PHE A 75 -2.02 6.29 -6.27
CA PHE A 75 -2.64 7.58 -6.52
C PHE A 75 -2.18 8.11 -7.86
N TYR A 76 -3.11 8.64 -8.64
CA TYR A 76 -2.82 9.43 -9.83
C TYR A 76 -3.49 10.79 -9.70
N LEU A 77 -2.69 11.85 -9.67
CA LEU A 77 -3.15 13.23 -9.55
C LEU A 77 -2.79 13.99 -10.82
N LYS A 78 -3.81 14.54 -11.50
CA LYS A 78 -3.63 15.38 -12.70
C LYS A 78 -4.67 16.51 -12.68
N GLU A 79 -4.22 17.75 -12.74
CA GLU A 79 -5.08 18.94 -12.74
C GLU A 79 -6.12 19.00 -11.59
N ASN A 80 -7.38 18.63 -11.84
CA ASN A 80 -8.47 18.60 -10.85
C ASN A 80 -8.99 17.18 -10.56
N LEU A 81 -8.27 16.17 -11.04
CA LEU A 81 -8.58 14.76 -10.96
C LEU A 81 -7.62 14.05 -10.01
N LEU A 82 -8.19 13.29 -9.08
CA LEU A 82 -7.48 12.29 -8.29
C LEU A 82 -8.12 10.93 -8.53
N ILE A 83 -7.30 9.95 -8.88
CA ILE A 83 -7.70 8.54 -8.97
C ILE A 83 -6.96 7.77 -7.89
N THR A 84 -7.69 7.04 -7.06
CA THR A 84 -7.14 6.09 -6.08
C THR A 84 -7.42 4.67 -6.51
N PHE A 85 -6.40 3.82 -6.47
CA PHE A 85 -6.52 2.39 -6.70
C PHE A 85 -6.10 1.66 -5.42
N GLN A 86 -7.01 0.92 -4.82
CA GLN A 86 -6.77 0.11 -3.63
C GLN A 86 -6.66 -1.36 -4.05
N GLU A 87 -5.73 -2.10 -3.45
CA GLU A 87 -5.64 -3.55 -3.64
C GLU A 87 -6.87 -4.27 -3.09
N THR A 88 -7.21 -3.97 -1.84
CA THR A 88 -8.42 -4.41 -1.16
C THR A 88 -9.23 -3.18 -0.75
N GLU A 89 -10.54 -3.30 -0.65
CA GLU A 89 -11.37 -2.22 -0.09
C GLU A 89 -10.97 -1.91 1.35
N THR A 90 -10.63 -0.65 1.63
CA THR A 90 -10.30 -0.18 2.98
C THR A 90 -11.29 0.87 3.50
N THR A 91 -11.64 0.75 4.78
CA THR A 91 -12.44 1.74 5.52
C THR A 91 -11.61 2.95 5.97
N LEU A 92 -10.31 2.94 5.69
CA LEU A 92 -9.36 3.97 6.10
C LEU A 92 -9.80 5.38 5.70
N PHE A 93 -10.40 5.52 4.51
CA PHE A 93 -10.83 6.81 3.97
C PHE A 93 -12.28 7.19 4.28
N ASP A 94 -13.02 6.39 5.05
CA ASP A 94 -14.45 6.63 5.31
C ASP A 94 -14.72 7.98 5.96
N LYS A 95 -13.84 8.43 6.86
CA LYS A 95 -13.93 9.76 7.47
C LYS A 95 -13.81 10.88 6.43
N ILE A 96 -12.96 10.70 5.42
CA ILE A 96 -12.81 11.67 4.32
C ILE A 96 -14.04 11.61 3.41
N LYS A 97 -14.48 10.41 3.03
CA LYS A 97 -15.71 10.20 2.24
C LYS A 97 -16.90 10.87 2.91
N TYR A 98 -17.11 10.61 4.21
CA TYR A 98 -18.19 11.21 5.00
C TYR A 98 -18.13 12.74 4.99
N ARG A 99 -16.95 13.34 5.18
CA ARG A 99 -16.75 14.79 5.13
C ARG A 99 -17.09 15.40 3.77
N ILE A 100 -16.75 14.71 2.68
CA ILE A 100 -17.07 15.14 1.32
C ILE A 100 -18.57 15.05 1.04
N TYR A 101 -19.25 13.98 1.48
CA TYR A 101 -20.68 13.76 1.24
C TYR A 101 -21.59 14.61 2.14
N SER A 102 -21.25 14.74 3.42
CA SER A 102 -22.17 15.29 4.44
C SER A 102 -22.33 16.81 4.37
N THR A 103 -21.63 17.49 3.46
CA THR A 103 -21.72 18.96 3.23
C THR A 103 -21.72 19.76 4.54
N ILE A 104 -20.81 19.41 5.46
CA ILE A 104 -20.73 20.03 6.77
C ILE A 104 -20.29 21.49 6.59
N GLU A 105 -21.06 22.42 7.15
CA GLU A 105 -20.78 23.84 7.06
C GLU A 105 -19.44 24.16 7.73
N GLY A 106 -18.53 24.79 6.98
CA GLY A 106 -17.16 25.06 7.42
C GLY A 106 -16.12 24.01 7.01
N ASP A 107 -16.50 22.87 6.43
CA ASP A 107 -15.51 21.90 5.96
C ASP A 107 -14.72 22.42 4.75
N THR A 108 -13.40 22.36 4.86
CA THR A 108 -12.45 22.90 3.88
C THR A 108 -12.29 21.99 2.67
N ILE A 109 -12.50 20.67 2.79
CA ILE A 109 -12.17 19.71 1.72
C ILE A 109 -12.89 20.06 0.40
N ARG A 110 -14.19 20.39 0.44
CA ARG A 110 -14.96 20.73 -0.77
C ARG A 110 -14.63 22.11 -1.35
N LYS A 111 -14.10 23.02 -0.51
CA LYS A 111 -13.71 24.39 -0.89
C LYS A 111 -12.25 24.48 -1.36
N SER A 112 -11.45 23.46 -1.08
CA SER A 112 -10.04 23.37 -1.44
C SER A 112 -9.81 22.81 -2.84
N LYS A 113 -8.57 22.93 -3.32
CA LYS A 113 -8.09 22.27 -4.55
C LYS A 113 -7.92 20.76 -4.32
N ILE A 114 -7.87 19.99 -5.41
CA ILE A 114 -7.67 18.53 -5.38
C ILE A 114 -6.40 18.12 -4.61
N ASP A 115 -5.36 18.96 -4.65
CA ASP A 115 -4.10 18.73 -3.94
C ASP A 115 -4.31 18.63 -2.42
N TYR A 116 -5.29 19.35 -1.87
CA TYR A 116 -5.63 19.26 -0.45
C TYR A 116 -6.33 17.94 -0.11
N LEU A 117 -7.16 17.42 -1.02
CA LEU A 117 -7.74 16.09 -0.86
C LEU A 117 -6.64 15.02 -0.90
N PHE A 118 -5.73 15.11 -1.87
CA PHE A 118 -4.58 14.22 -1.97
C PHE A 118 -3.74 14.24 -0.69
N TYR A 119 -3.38 15.44 -0.20
CA TYR A 119 -2.71 15.62 1.09
C TYR A 119 -3.48 14.99 2.25
N SER A 120 -4.79 15.19 2.31
CA SER A 120 -5.63 14.66 3.40
C SER A 120 -5.64 13.12 3.42
N LEU A 121 -5.67 12.47 2.25
CA LEU A 121 -5.60 11.01 2.14
C LEU A 121 -4.24 10.48 2.61
N LEU A 122 -3.15 11.17 2.26
CA LEU A 122 -1.81 10.80 2.75
C LEU A 122 -1.66 10.98 4.26
N ASP A 123 -2.20 12.06 4.84
CA ASP A 123 -2.18 12.28 6.28
C ASP A 123 -2.91 11.16 7.06
N VAL A 124 -4.00 10.64 6.49
CA VAL A 124 -4.70 9.49 7.03
C VAL A 124 -3.83 8.22 6.99
N ILE A 125 -3.13 7.95 5.87
CA ILE A 125 -2.20 6.81 5.77
C ILE A 125 -1.07 6.93 6.80
N VAL A 126 -0.44 8.10 6.90
CA VAL A 126 0.64 8.35 7.87
C VAL A 126 0.16 8.18 9.31
N SER A 127 -1.05 8.67 9.61
CA SER A 127 -1.67 8.51 10.93
C SER A 127 -1.97 7.03 11.25
N HIS A 128 -2.42 6.27 10.26
CA HIS A 128 -2.62 4.83 10.39
C HIS A 128 -1.31 4.09 10.67
N HIS A 129 -0.22 4.42 9.96
CA HIS A 129 1.09 3.83 10.23
C HIS A 129 1.59 4.10 11.66
N LYS A 130 1.32 5.28 12.23
CA LYS A 130 1.63 5.55 13.64
C LYS A 130 0.88 4.60 14.58
N THR A 131 -0.40 4.35 14.31
CA THR A 131 -1.21 3.40 15.08
C THR A 131 -0.63 2.00 15.02
N VAL A 132 -0.28 1.51 13.82
CA VAL A 132 0.32 0.19 13.63
C VAL A 132 1.68 0.08 14.34
N LEU A 133 2.53 1.10 14.22
CA LEU A 133 3.82 1.14 14.91
C LEU A 133 3.69 1.11 16.43
N ASN A 134 2.69 1.79 16.99
CA ASN A 134 2.42 1.77 18.43
C ASN A 134 2.00 0.35 18.87
N MET A 135 1.07 -0.28 18.15
CA MET A 135 0.64 -1.66 18.42
C MET A 135 1.84 -2.63 18.41
N LEU A 136 2.71 -2.52 17.39
CA LEU A 136 3.91 -3.35 17.29
C LEU A 136 4.92 -3.09 18.41
N THR A 137 4.99 -1.87 18.92
CA THR A 137 5.92 -1.50 20.01
C THR A 137 5.47 -2.07 21.35
N GLU A 138 4.16 -2.18 21.58
CA GLU A 138 3.57 -2.72 22.82
C GLU A 138 3.79 -4.24 22.99
N LEU A 139 4.07 -4.97 21.91
CA LEU A 139 4.34 -6.43 21.93
C LEU A 139 5.70 -6.81 22.55
N GLY A 140 6.53 -5.84 22.91
CA GLY A 140 7.80 -6.06 23.61
C GLY A 140 8.97 -6.49 22.71
N PRO A 141 10.19 -6.62 23.28
CA PRO A 141 11.44 -6.75 22.52
C PRO A 141 11.62 -8.10 21.82
N TYR A 142 10.94 -9.16 22.25
CA TYR A 142 11.08 -10.49 21.66
C TYR A 142 10.39 -10.63 20.28
N HIS A 143 9.41 -9.77 19.98
CA HIS A 143 8.77 -9.70 18.66
C HIS A 143 9.50 -8.74 17.68
N LYS A 144 10.55 -8.02 18.14
CA LYS A 144 11.30 -7.04 17.30
C LYS A 144 12.14 -7.67 16.18
N GLN A 145 12.52 -8.95 16.28
CA GLN A 145 13.42 -9.57 15.30
C GLN A 145 12.74 -9.77 13.93
N SER A 146 11.44 -10.09 13.90
CA SER A 146 10.65 -10.15 12.66
C SER A 146 10.47 -8.75 12.05
N TYR A 147 10.36 -7.72 12.89
CA TYR A 147 10.19 -6.32 12.48
C TYR A 147 11.46 -5.66 11.93
N LEU A 148 12.63 -5.96 12.52
CA LEU A 148 13.92 -5.52 11.96
C LEU A 148 14.17 -6.17 10.59
N PHE A 149 13.66 -7.39 10.37
CA PHE A 149 13.71 -8.04 9.06
C PHE A 149 12.90 -7.25 8.02
N THR A 150 11.68 -6.81 8.33
CA THR A 150 10.89 -5.93 7.45
C THR A 150 11.65 -4.65 7.08
N ARG A 151 12.31 -4.00 8.06
CA ARG A 151 13.13 -2.80 7.83
C ARG A 151 14.36 -3.06 6.94
N TYR A 152 14.99 -4.24 7.04
CA TYR A 152 16.12 -4.66 6.20
C TYR A 152 15.72 -5.19 4.81
N TYR A 153 14.58 -5.87 4.72
CA TYR A 153 14.04 -6.47 3.50
C TYR A 153 13.67 -5.40 2.47
N PHE A 154 13.14 -4.25 2.93
CA PHE A 154 12.89 -3.08 2.08
C PHE A 154 14.17 -2.37 1.61
N ALA A 155 15.28 -2.50 2.34
CA ALA A 155 16.53 -1.81 2.01
C ALA A 155 17.47 -2.59 1.07
N THR A 156 17.31 -3.93 0.94
CA THR A 156 18.38 -4.80 0.41
C THR A 156 17.91 -5.81 -0.67
N ARG A 157 16.76 -5.58 -1.30
CA ARG A 157 16.13 -6.49 -2.29
C ARG A 157 16.79 -6.46 -3.68
N SER A 158 18.12 -6.48 -3.75
CA SER A 158 18.87 -6.73 -5.00
C SER A 158 19.78 -7.97 -4.95
N ASN A 159 20.08 -8.57 -3.77
CA ASN A 159 21.19 -9.54 -3.66
C ASN A 159 20.93 -10.85 -2.90
N TYR A 160 19.68 -11.25 -2.57
CA TYR A 160 19.46 -12.37 -1.62
C TYR A 160 18.48 -13.47 -2.07
N TYR A 161 18.42 -13.78 -3.37
CA TYR A 161 17.54 -14.86 -3.86
C TYR A 161 18.11 -16.29 -3.72
N ASP A 162 19.30 -16.50 -3.17
CA ASP A 162 19.96 -17.83 -3.20
C ASP A 162 19.73 -18.75 -1.98
N ILE A 163 18.89 -18.41 -0.98
CA ILE A 163 18.84 -19.23 0.28
C ILE A 163 17.43 -19.61 0.78
N ALA A 164 16.44 -19.80 -0.10
CA ALA A 164 15.19 -20.40 0.35
C ALA A 164 14.46 -21.17 -0.76
N GLU A 165 14.96 -22.37 -1.09
CA GLU A 165 14.10 -23.37 -1.72
C GLU A 165 13.13 -23.95 -0.67
N GLY A 166 11.83 -23.93 -0.97
CA GLY A 166 10.78 -24.61 -0.21
C GLY A 166 9.92 -25.44 -1.17
N GLU A 167 9.65 -26.70 -0.81
CA GLU A 167 8.91 -27.66 -1.63
C GLU A 167 7.44 -27.24 -1.85
N LYS A 168 6.93 -27.49 -3.06
CA LYS A 168 5.56 -27.20 -3.48
C LYS A 168 4.62 -28.34 -3.07
N TYR A 169 3.59 -28.04 -2.30
CA TYR A 169 2.40 -28.90 -2.21
C TYR A 169 1.20 -28.19 -2.84
N SER A 170 0.54 -28.89 -3.75
CA SER A 170 -0.63 -28.43 -4.50
C SER A 170 -1.86 -29.20 -4.03
N ASP A 171 -2.87 -28.50 -3.54
CA ASP A 171 -4.25 -28.96 -3.65
C ASP A 171 -5.15 -27.80 -4.09
N ASN A 172 -6.18 -28.14 -4.84
CA ASN A 172 -6.85 -27.28 -5.80
C ASN A 172 -7.42 -25.99 -5.18
N ASN A 173 -6.99 -24.86 -5.76
CA ASN A 173 -7.45 -23.46 -5.60
C ASN A 173 -6.90 -22.58 -4.46
N THR A 174 -5.95 -23.03 -3.63
CA THR A 174 -5.27 -22.09 -2.71
C THR A 174 -3.80 -22.48 -2.50
N THR A 175 -2.87 -21.65 -2.99
CA THR A 175 -1.45 -21.75 -2.62
C THR A 175 -1.25 -21.11 -1.26
N VAL A 176 -1.15 -21.92 -0.19
CA VAL A 176 -0.75 -21.44 1.14
C VAL A 176 0.73 -21.69 1.32
N ASN A 177 1.54 -20.63 1.33
CA ASN A 177 2.95 -20.72 1.65
C ASN A 177 3.11 -20.95 3.16
N LYS A 178 3.54 -22.16 3.55
CA LYS A 178 3.82 -22.52 4.95
C LYS A 178 5.32 -22.41 5.22
N TYR A 179 5.75 -21.30 5.81
CA TYR A 179 7.13 -21.17 6.31
C TYR A 179 7.18 -21.66 7.76
N LEU A 180 7.65 -22.89 7.97
CA LEU A 180 7.96 -23.42 9.30
C LEU A 180 9.41 -23.07 9.66
N PHE A 181 9.60 -22.04 10.47
CA PHE A 181 10.90 -21.74 11.04
C PHE A 181 11.09 -22.61 12.29
N GLN A 182 11.91 -23.67 12.19
CA GLN A 182 12.44 -24.33 13.37
C GLN A 182 13.55 -23.46 13.96
N THR A 183 13.40 -23.06 15.21
CA THR A 183 14.47 -22.41 15.98
C THR A 183 15.63 -23.38 16.21
N PRO A 184 16.90 -22.96 16.08
CA PRO A 184 18.01 -23.77 16.51
C PRO A 184 17.94 -23.94 18.03
N VAL A 185 17.91 -25.20 18.50
CA VAL A 185 18.12 -25.52 19.91
C VAL A 185 19.59 -25.24 20.23
N GLU A 186 19.87 -24.23 21.05
CA GLU A 186 21.21 -24.03 21.60
C GLU A 186 21.57 -25.21 22.50
N SER A 187 22.49 -26.06 22.03
CA SER A 187 23.10 -27.10 22.85
C SER A 187 23.93 -26.44 23.96
N ARG A 188 23.47 -26.55 25.20
CA ARG A 188 24.32 -26.30 26.38
C ARG A 188 25.51 -27.26 26.33
N GLY A 189 26.67 -26.74 25.96
CA GLY A 189 27.95 -27.42 26.20
C GLY A 189 28.26 -27.38 27.68
N THR A 190 28.15 -28.52 28.34
CA THR A 190 28.83 -28.81 29.59
C THR A 190 30.34 -28.93 29.34
N THR A 191 31.13 -28.11 30.02
CA THR A 191 32.43 -28.47 30.59
C THR A 191 32.72 -27.55 31.76
#